data_AF-A0A9P7BA27-F1
#
_entry.id   AF-A0A9P7BA27-F1
#
_cell.length_a   1.000
_cell.length_b   1.000
_cell.length_c   1.000
_cell.angle_alpha   90.00
_cell.angle_beta   90.00
_cell.angle_gamma   90.00
#
_symmetry.space_group_name_H-M   'P 1'
#
loop_
_entity.id
_entity.type
_entity.pdbx_description
1 polymer ?
#
loop_
_entity_poly.entity_id
_entity_poly.type
_entity_poly.pdbx_seq_one_letter_code
_entity_poly.pdbx_strand_id
1 'polypeptide(L)'
;MWQYNDLPINGTTEEFDPIYGSAYCFDRRNKTFVGYDNYQSVQMKSEYAWRNDLAGLFMWESLGDRGITKKESLMEVFVKDIRYQLKPTWSIFAEQKMIEYYVSKYPTDGYLTKYLQYLLQHLNSEGQLI
;
A
#
# COMPACT_ATOMS: atom_id res chain seq x y z
N MET A 1 -5.27 -1.15 21.30
CA MET A 1 -5.41 -1.35 19.84
C MET A 1 -4.01 -1.27 19.28
N TRP A 2 -3.57 -2.27 18.50
CA TRP A 2 -2.17 -2.42 18.07
C TRP A 2 -1.97 -1.91 16.65
N GLN A 3 -0.80 -1.31 16.39
CA GLN A 3 -0.34 -0.99 15.04
C GLN A 3 0.48 -2.14 14.47
N TYR A 4 0.49 -2.32 13.15
CA TYR A 4 1.24 -3.42 12.52
C TYR A 4 2.76 -3.31 12.74
N ASN A 5 3.28 -2.09 12.79
CA ASN A 5 4.67 -1.79 13.13
C ASN A 5 5.09 -2.17 14.56
N ASP A 6 4.13 -2.42 15.45
CA ASP A 6 4.33 -2.87 16.84
C ASP A 6 4.12 -4.38 17.02
N LEU A 7 3.75 -5.08 15.93
CA LEU A 7 3.49 -6.51 15.95
C LEU A 7 4.70 -7.30 15.40
N PRO A 8 4.87 -8.58 15.78
CA PRO A 8 4.10 -9.33 16.79
C PRO A 8 4.31 -8.77 18.20
N ILE A 9 3.40 -9.08 19.14
CA ILE A 9 3.56 -8.68 20.55
C ILE A 9 4.93 -9.15 21.05
N ASN A 10 5.69 -8.29 21.74
CA ASN A 10 7.02 -8.64 22.23
C ASN A 10 6.99 -9.94 23.07
N GLY A 11 7.89 -10.87 22.74
CA GLY A 11 7.93 -12.20 23.38
C GLY A 11 6.93 -13.22 22.81
N THR A 12 6.18 -12.86 21.77
CA THR A 12 5.36 -13.81 20.99
C THR A 12 5.98 -14.08 19.62
N THR A 13 5.45 -15.10 18.94
CA THR A 13 5.85 -15.49 17.59
C THR A 13 4.71 -15.18 16.63
N GLU A 14 5.06 -14.62 15.46
CA GLU A 14 4.15 -14.47 14.34
C GLU A 14 3.94 -15.82 13.66
N GLU A 15 2.68 -16.17 13.44
CA GLU A 15 2.23 -17.38 12.75
C GLU A 15 1.42 -16.97 11.51
N PHE A 16 1.42 -17.81 10.47
CA PHE A 16 0.63 -17.60 9.25
C PHE A 16 -0.25 -18.81 8.97
N ASP A 17 -1.54 -18.58 8.79
CA ASP A 17 -2.51 -19.59 8.36
C ASP A 17 -2.69 -19.50 6.83
N PRO A 18 -2.12 -20.44 6.05
CA PRO A 18 -2.21 -20.42 4.60
C PRO A 18 -3.60 -20.81 4.06
N ILE A 19 -4.47 -21.42 4.88
CA ILE A 19 -5.82 -21.81 4.45
C ILE A 19 -6.70 -20.56 4.39
N TYR A 20 -6.59 -19.69 5.39
CA TYR A 20 -7.39 -18.46 5.49
C TYR A 20 -6.64 -17.20 5.08
N GLY A 21 -5.35 -17.28 4.78
CA GLY A 21 -4.53 -16.16 4.32
C GLY A 21 -4.38 -15.06 5.36
N SER A 22 -4.23 -15.43 6.64
CA SER A 22 -4.15 -14.50 7.77
C SER A 22 -2.92 -14.78 8.62
N ALA A 23 -2.27 -13.72 9.10
CA ALA A 23 -1.24 -13.84 10.13
C ALA A 23 -1.84 -13.58 11.52
N TYR A 24 -1.15 -14.05 12.55
CA TYR A 24 -1.52 -13.78 13.93
C TYR A 24 -0.34 -13.98 14.89
N CYS A 25 -0.49 -13.49 16.12
CA CYS A 25 0.35 -13.89 17.26
C CYS A 25 -0.51 -14.18 18.48
N PHE A 26 -0.07 -15.11 19.34
CA PHE A 26 -0.78 -15.46 20.58
C PHE A 26 0.13 -15.35 21.81
N ASP A 27 -0.19 -14.43 22.71
CA ASP A 27 0.43 -14.32 24.03
C ASP A 27 -0.26 -15.29 25.00
N ARG A 28 0.41 -16.41 25.29
CA ARG A 28 -0.10 -17.44 26.21
C ARG A 28 -0.22 -16.97 27.65
N ARG A 29 0.63 -16.03 28.09
CA ARG A 29 0.65 -15.53 29.48
C ARG A 29 -0.56 -14.65 29.74
N ASN A 30 -0.83 -13.72 28.82
CA ASN A 30 -1.94 -12.78 28.94
C ASN A 30 -3.23 -13.28 28.26
N LYS A 31 -3.17 -14.43 27.56
CA LYS A 31 -4.27 -15.02 26.79
C LYS A 31 -4.79 -14.07 25.70
N THR A 32 -3.89 -13.38 25.03
CA THR A 32 -4.22 -12.37 24.02
C THR A 32 -3.92 -12.91 22.62
N PHE A 33 -4.94 -12.98 21.77
CA PHE A 33 -4.81 -13.28 20.35
C PHE A 33 -4.92 -11.99 19.54
N VAL A 34 -4.04 -11.81 18.56
CA VAL A 34 -4.08 -10.68 17.64
C VAL A 34 -3.96 -11.21 16.23
N GLY A 35 -5.00 -11.04 15.41
CA GLY A 35 -4.97 -11.29 13.98
C GLY A 35 -4.61 -10.02 13.21
N TYR A 36 -3.78 -10.16 12.19
CA TYR A 36 -3.31 -9.06 11.36
C TYR A 36 -2.76 -9.58 10.03
N ASP A 37 -2.34 -8.67 9.16
CA ASP A 37 -1.68 -9.03 7.90
C ASP A 37 -0.16 -8.96 8.04
N ASN A 38 0.53 -9.98 7.53
CA ASN A 38 1.97 -9.96 7.29
C ASN A 38 2.28 -10.01 5.78
N TYR A 39 3.58 -10.06 5.44
CA TYR A 39 4.06 -10.22 4.07
C TYR A 39 3.30 -11.31 3.28
N GLN A 40 3.18 -12.51 3.85
CA GLN A 40 2.58 -13.66 3.17
C GLN A 40 1.09 -13.44 2.91
N SER A 41 0.36 -12.91 3.89
CA SER A 41 -1.06 -12.59 3.73
C SER A 41 -1.30 -11.51 2.66
N VAL A 42 -0.46 -10.47 2.61
CA VAL A 42 -0.61 -9.39 1.63
C VAL A 42 -0.25 -9.88 0.23
N GLN A 43 0.77 -10.71 0.08
CA GLN A 43 1.05 -11.38 -1.19
C GLN A 43 -0.15 -12.21 -1.66
N MET A 44 -0.74 -13.04 -0.80
CA MET A 44 -1.91 -13.85 -1.14
C MET A 44 -3.13 -12.99 -1.53
N LYS A 45 -3.38 -11.90 -0.80
CA LYS A 45 -4.43 -10.93 -1.13
C LYS A 45 -4.15 -10.16 -2.41
N SER A 46 -2.88 -9.89 -2.71
CA SER A 46 -2.45 -9.25 -3.96
C SER A 46 -2.77 -10.14 -5.16
N GLU A 47 -2.42 -11.42 -5.08
CA GLU A 47 -2.79 -12.41 -6.10
C GLU A 47 -4.31 -12.51 -6.25
N TYR A 48 -5.05 -12.50 -5.14
CA TYR A 48 -6.51 -12.51 -5.17
C TYR A 48 -7.06 -11.28 -5.89
N ALA A 49 -6.57 -10.09 -5.58
CA ALA A 49 -7.01 -8.85 -6.22
C ALA A 49 -6.77 -8.88 -7.73
N TRP A 50 -5.60 -9.34 -8.16
CA TRP A 50 -5.28 -9.51 -9.57
C TRP A 50 -6.19 -10.53 -10.27
N ARG A 51 -6.34 -11.75 -9.70
CA ARG A 51 -7.15 -12.83 -10.29
C ARG A 51 -8.64 -12.50 -10.39
N ASN A 52 -9.14 -11.61 -9.54
CA ASN A 52 -10.54 -11.21 -9.50
C ASN A 52 -10.81 -9.83 -10.12
N ASP A 53 -9.84 -9.26 -10.85
CA ASP A 53 -9.95 -7.96 -11.53
C ASP A 53 -10.36 -6.82 -10.57
N LEU A 54 -9.86 -6.86 -9.33
CA LEU A 54 -10.07 -5.78 -8.36
C LEU A 54 -9.15 -4.60 -8.69
N ALA A 55 -9.61 -3.39 -8.39
CA ALA A 55 -8.92 -2.15 -8.79
C ALA A 55 -7.60 -1.89 -8.04
N GLY A 56 -7.38 -2.51 -6.87
CA GLY A 56 -6.17 -2.29 -6.09
C GLY A 56 -6.30 -2.68 -4.62
N LEU A 57 -5.44 -2.09 -3.78
CA LEU A 57 -5.42 -2.24 -2.34
C LEU A 57 -5.75 -0.91 -1.66
N PHE A 58 -6.53 -1.00 -0.58
CA PHE A 58 -6.73 0.08 0.37
C PHE A 58 -6.18 -0.37 1.73
N MET A 59 -5.44 0.52 2.40
CA MET A 59 -4.86 0.27 3.71
C MET A 59 -5.31 1.31 4.73
N TRP A 60 -5.62 0.85 5.94
CA TRP A 60 -5.93 1.71 7.09
C TRP A 60 -5.01 1.32 8.26
N GLU A 61 -4.13 2.18 8.77
CA GLU A 61 -3.75 3.53 8.30
C GLU A 61 -2.23 3.61 8.06
N SER A 62 -1.74 4.74 7.56
CA SER A 62 -0.36 4.84 7.06
C SER A 62 0.73 4.77 8.13
N LEU A 63 0.48 5.26 9.36
CA LEU A 63 1.47 5.29 10.43
C LEU A 63 1.80 3.89 10.96
N GLY A 64 0.83 2.98 10.90
CA GLY A 64 0.96 1.62 11.37
C GLY A 64 1.74 0.70 10.43
N ASP A 65 2.08 1.12 9.21
CA ASP A 65 2.91 0.30 8.32
C ASP A 65 4.38 0.27 8.78
N ARG A 66 5.08 -0.82 8.47
CA ARG A 66 6.52 -0.89 8.71
C ARG A 66 7.25 -0.09 7.62
N GLY A 67 8.31 0.62 7.99
CA GLY A 67 9.04 1.47 7.04
C GLY A 67 9.67 0.69 5.87
N ILE A 68 9.83 1.39 4.74
CA ILE A 68 10.36 0.86 3.46
C ILE A 68 11.71 0.14 3.62
N THR A 69 12.53 0.58 4.57
CA THR A 69 13.90 0.07 4.78
C THR A 69 13.95 -1.37 5.29
N LYS A 70 12.88 -1.88 5.90
CA LYS A 70 12.90 -3.21 6.52
C LYS A 70 12.46 -4.35 5.60
N LYS A 71 11.98 -4.07 4.37
CA LYS A 71 11.27 -5.05 3.51
C LYS A 71 10.03 -5.66 4.17
N GLU A 72 9.46 -4.98 5.15
CA GLU A 72 8.28 -5.43 5.89
C GLU A 72 7.08 -4.49 5.69
N SER A 73 7.22 -3.43 4.89
CA SER A 73 6.08 -2.59 4.50
C SER A 73 5.09 -3.42 3.71
N LEU A 74 3.86 -3.50 4.19
CA LEU A 74 2.78 -4.22 3.49
C LEU A 74 2.41 -3.51 2.19
N MET A 75 2.48 -2.18 2.16
CA MET A 75 2.26 -1.40 0.93
C MET A 75 3.29 -1.75 -0.14
N GLU A 76 4.56 -1.84 0.23
CA GLU A 76 5.65 -2.16 -0.70
C GLU A 76 5.51 -3.58 -1.28
N VAL A 77 5.00 -4.54 -0.50
CA VAL A 77 4.73 -5.90 -0.95
C VAL A 77 3.68 -5.88 -2.06
N PHE A 78 2.55 -5.23 -1.81
CA PHE A 78 1.49 -5.09 -2.81
C PHE A 78 1.99 -4.42 -4.09
N VAL A 79 2.75 -3.33 -3.95
CA VAL A 79 3.32 -2.59 -5.08
C VAL A 79 4.30 -3.45 -5.88
N LYS A 80 5.13 -4.27 -5.24
CA LYS A 80 6.08 -5.15 -5.93
C LYS A 80 5.39 -6.31 -6.63
N ASP A 81 4.40 -6.91 -5.99
CA ASP A 81 3.81 -8.15 -6.47
C ASP A 81 2.90 -7.92 -7.67
N ILE A 82 2.07 -6.88 -7.65
CA ILE A 82 0.99 -6.76 -8.66
C ILE A 82 0.83 -5.39 -9.31
N ARG A 83 1.59 -4.35 -8.94
CA ARG A 83 1.42 -3.00 -9.55
C ARG A 83 1.43 -3.02 -11.08
N TYR A 84 2.30 -3.83 -11.68
CA TYR A 84 2.42 -3.94 -13.15
C TYR A 84 1.42 -4.92 -13.77
N GLN A 85 0.68 -5.67 -12.96
CA GLN A 85 -0.31 -6.66 -13.40
C GLN A 85 -1.74 -6.13 -13.33
N LEU A 86 -2.00 -5.13 -12.49
CA LEU A 86 -3.27 -4.43 -12.46
C LEU A 86 -3.41 -3.57 -13.73
N LYS A 87 -4.61 -3.59 -14.32
CA LYS A 87 -4.90 -2.76 -15.49
C LYS A 87 -4.63 -1.31 -15.13
N PRO A 88 -3.85 -0.55 -15.93
CA PRO A 88 -3.71 0.88 -15.73
C PRO A 88 -5.08 1.51 -15.95
N THR A 89 -5.81 1.73 -14.86
CA THR A 89 -7.05 2.48 -14.90
C THR A 89 -6.74 3.96 -14.94
N TRP A 90 -7.77 4.73 -15.26
CA TRP A 90 -7.80 6.16 -14.97
C TRP A 90 -7.28 6.45 -13.55
N SER A 91 -6.34 7.38 -13.43
CA SER A 91 -5.81 7.87 -12.17
C SER A 91 -6.13 9.34 -12.06
N ILE A 92 -6.72 9.75 -10.93
CA ILE A 92 -6.93 11.17 -10.64
C ILE A 92 -5.60 11.96 -10.64
N PHE A 93 -4.46 11.28 -10.41
CA PHE A 93 -3.13 11.88 -10.47
C PHE A 93 -2.62 12.12 -11.90
N ALA A 94 -3.30 11.60 -12.91
CA ALA A 94 -3.03 11.87 -14.33
C ALA A 94 -3.95 12.95 -14.92
N GLU A 95 -4.94 13.45 -14.16
CA GLU A 95 -5.85 14.50 -14.62
C GLU A 95 -5.15 15.85 -14.68
N GLN A 96 -4.96 16.40 -15.89
CA GLN A 96 -4.27 17.66 -16.10
C GLN A 96 -4.84 18.79 -15.24
N LYS A 97 -6.17 18.92 -15.18
CA LYS A 97 -6.83 19.96 -14.35
C LYS A 97 -6.53 19.80 -12.86
N MET A 98 -6.41 18.56 -12.37
CA MET A 98 -6.07 18.29 -10.98
C MET A 98 -4.61 18.67 -10.72
N ILE A 99 -3.70 18.25 -11.60
CA ILE A 99 -2.27 18.56 -11.55
C ILE A 99 -2.06 20.08 -11.53
N GLU A 100 -2.67 20.80 -12.47
CA GLU A 100 -2.62 22.27 -12.56
C GLU A 100 -3.15 22.93 -11.29
N TYR A 101 -4.30 22.47 -10.77
CA TYR A 101 -4.86 22.98 -9.52
C TYR A 101 -3.89 22.78 -8.34
N TYR A 102 -3.38 21.55 -8.14
CA TYR A 102 -2.48 21.24 -7.04
C TYR A 102 -1.20 22.06 -7.11
N VAL A 103 -0.54 22.12 -8.28
CA VAL A 103 0.71 22.86 -8.47
C VAL A 103 0.50 24.36 -8.33
N SER A 104 -0.67 24.90 -8.74
CA SER A 104 -0.99 26.32 -8.50
C SER A 104 -1.14 26.65 -7.01
N LYS A 105 -1.66 25.70 -6.21
CA LYS A 105 -1.92 25.88 -4.79
C LYS A 105 -0.68 25.61 -3.92
N TYR A 106 0.15 24.66 -4.33
CA TYR A 106 1.37 24.21 -3.63
C TYR A 106 2.56 24.22 -4.61
N PRO A 107 3.07 25.39 -5.00
CA PRO A 107 4.04 25.49 -6.10
C PRO A 107 5.43 24.95 -5.77
N THR A 108 5.81 24.88 -4.49
CA THR A 108 7.17 24.50 -4.06
C THR A 108 7.23 23.54 -2.87
N ASP A 109 6.27 23.60 -1.95
CA ASP A 109 6.29 22.92 -0.64
C ASP A 109 5.26 21.79 -0.50
N GLY A 110 4.45 21.54 -1.53
CA GLY A 110 3.50 20.43 -1.53
C GLY A 110 4.20 19.08 -1.61
N TYR A 111 3.67 18.12 -0.84
CA TYR A 111 4.18 16.74 -0.79
C TYR A 111 4.28 16.11 -2.19
N LEU A 112 3.30 16.36 -3.06
CA LEU A 112 3.26 15.80 -4.41
C LEU A 112 3.85 16.73 -5.49
N THR A 113 4.26 17.95 -5.15
CA THR A 113 4.57 19.01 -6.14
C THR A 113 5.61 18.56 -7.15
N LYS A 114 6.75 18.02 -6.69
CA LYS A 114 7.81 17.55 -7.58
C LYS A 114 7.34 16.44 -8.52
N TYR A 115 6.54 15.50 -8.02
CA TYR A 115 6.01 14.39 -8.80
C TYR A 115 5.00 14.85 -9.84
N LEU A 116 4.05 15.73 -9.45
CA LEU A 116 3.02 16.21 -10.37
C LEU A 116 3.59 17.18 -11.43
N GLN A 117 4.61 17.97 -11.10
CA GLN A 117 5.35 18.76 -12.09
C GLN A 117 6.07 17.88 -13.12
N TYR A 118 6.66 16.77 -12.67
CA TYR A 118 7.25 15.78 -13.56
C TYR A 118 6.18 15.19 -14.49
N LEU A 119 5.04 14.77 -13.95
CA LEU A 119 3.93 14.26 -14.78
C LEU A 119 3.48 15.29 -15.81
N LEU A 120 3.28 16.56 -15.44
CA LEU A 120 2.82 17.59 -16.38
C LEU A 120 3.72 17.75 -17.63
N GLN A 121 5.03 17.51 -17.47
CA GLN A 121 5.99 17.58 -18.58
C GLN A 121 5.97 16.33 -19.48
N HIS A 122 5.40 15.23 -18.99
CA HIS A 122 5.45 13.91 -19.61
C HIS A 122 4.06 13.31 -19.86
N LEU A 123 3.00 14.11 -19.84
CA LEU A 123 1.66 13.68 -20.21
C LEU A 123 1.30 14.21 -21.61
N ASN A 124 0.71 13.35 -22.45
CA ASN A 124 0.07 13.79 -23.68
C ASN A 124 -1.29 14.47 -23.39
N SER A 125 -1.94 14.99 -24.43
CA SER A 125 -3.26 15.64 -24.34
C SER A 125 -4.39 14.73 -23.83
N GLU A 126 -4.16 13.42 -23.74
CA GLU A 126 -5.10 12.41 -23.23
C GLU A 126 -4.76 11.97 -21.80
N GLY A 127 -3.77 12.59 -21.15
CA GLY A 127 -3.35 12.23 -19.79
C GLY A 127 -2.60 10.89 -19.71
N GLN A 128 -1.97 10.45 -20.80
CA GLN A 128 -1.11 9.28 -20.83
C GLN A 128 0.37 9.69 -20.84
N LEU A 129 1.22 8.90 -20.18
CA LEU A 129 2.66 9.12 -20.16
C LEU A 129 3.27 8.95 -21.56
N ILE A 130 4.10 9.90 -21.99
CA ILE A 130 4.89 9.86 -23.25
C ILE A 130 6.28 9.27 -23.05
#